data_AF-A0A6N8JR71-F1
#
_entry.id   AF-A0A6N8JR71-F1
#
_cell.length_a   1.000
_cell.length_b   1.000
_cell.length_c   1.000
_cell.angle_alpha   90.00
_cell.angle_beta   90.00
_cell.angle_gamma   90.00
#
_symmetry.space_group_name_H-M   'P 1'
#
loop_
_entity.id
_entity.type
_entity.pdbx_description
1 polymer ?
#
loop_
_entity_poly.entity_id
_entity_poly.type
_entity_poly.pdbx_seq_one_letter_code
_entity_poly.pdbx_strand_id
1 'polypeptide(L)'
;MVTRRKQSHRGLAALAVAGVCVLSMLAVGFLGFDWASAGSHDANATSFGLERQSANALPAGEVTPETVDDKSDADVLPVEDISEGASLAMASSRDVSAGVEEIAAEEEAARIAAEEAARAAEQRAIDRADASRSKYYATYGGLPAGDVDFSVGEEAFVAEWTSRIDNYLAGSPLAGHGETFAQAAWENGIDPRWSPAISNTESTKGRVCFKSHNAWGWDQSSWSNWDTAIRAHVAGLARGYGFTISYAYAQRYCPPNYDNWYRDTLNQMQLI
;
A
#
# COMPACT_ATOMS: atom_id res chain seq x y z
N MET A 1 -27.51 -23.71 69.56
CA MET A 1 -27.64 -25.02 68.89
C MET A 1 -28.74 -24.92 67.83
N VAL A 2 -28.37 -25.14 66.55
CA VAL A 2 -29.20 -25.69 65.44
C VAL A 2 -30.35 -24.79 64.90
N THR A 3 -30.04 -23.88 63.97
CA THR A 3 -30.11 -23.96 62.47
C THR A 3 -31.43 -23.45 61.89
N ARG A 4 -31.37 -22.43 61.02
CA ARG A 4 -32.42 -22.15 60.04
C ARG A 4 -31.82 -22.22 58.63
N ARG A 5 -32.24 -23.25 57.91
CA ARG A 5 -31.84 -23.68 56.57
C ARG A 5 -32.52 -22.79 55.52
N LYS A 6 -31.76 -22.23 54.58
CA LYS A 6 -32.27 -21.60 53.35
C LYS A 6 -32.88 -22.69 52.45
N GLN A 7 -34.13 -22.50 52.03
CA GLN A 7 -34.76 -23.30 50.97
C GLN A 7 -34.74 -22.51 49.66
N SER A 8 -34.23 -23.18 48.62
CA SER A 8 -34.18 -22.74 47.24
C SER A 8 -35.53 -22.91 46.56
N HIS A 9 -35.93 -21.94 45.72
CA HIS A 9 -36.90 -22.19 44.66
C HIS A 9 -36.18 -22.47 43.35
N ARG A 10 -36.51 -23.63 42.79
CA ARG A 10 -36.09 -24.15 41.48
C ARG A 10 -36.95 -23.49 40.41
N GLY A 11 -36.31 -22.94 39.38
CA GLY A 11 -36.93 -22.69 38.08
C GLY A 11 -36.35 -23.69 37.08
N LEU A 12 -37.23 -24.48 36.46
CA LEU A 12 -36.94 -25.47 35.41
C LEU A 12 -37.40 -24.89 34.07
N ALA A 13 -36.53 -24.91 33.06
CA ALA A 13 -36.79 -25.11 31.61
C ALA A 13 -35.50 -24.70 30.85
N ALA A 14 -34.64 -25.58 30.35
CA ALA A 14 -34.76 -26.52 29.23
C ALA A 14 -34.84 -25.83 27.84
N LEU A 15 -33.71 -25.81 27.12
CA LEU A 15 -33.60 -25.88 25.64
C LEU A 15 -32.12 -26.17 25.29
N ALA A 16 -31.74 -27.41 24.99
CA ALA A 16 -31.63 -28.02 23.65
C ALA A 16 -30.19 -27.96 23.09
N VAL A 17 -29.62 -29.16 22.90
CA VAL A 17 -28.28 -29.46 22.36
C VAL A 17 -28.44 -30.01 20.94
N ALA A 18 -27.55 -29.60 20.04
CA ALA A 18 -26.97 -30.29 18.87
C ALA A 18 -26.70 -29.23 17.78
N GLY A 19 -25.49 -28.96 17.30
CA GLY A 19 -24.32 -29.82 17.07
C GLY A 19 -24.21 -30.06 15.56
N VAL A 20 -23.08 -29.69 14.93
CA VAL A 20 -22.36 -30.43 13.86
C VAL A 20 -21.31 -29.56 13.14
N CYS A 21 -20.09 -30.08 13.19
CA CYS A 21 -18.99 -30.10 12.21
C CYS A 21 -18.13 -28.87 11.88
N VAL A 22 -16.93 -28.92 12.49
CA VAL A 22 -15.60 -28.65 11.94
C VAL A 22 -15.46 -29.00 10.45
N LEU A 23 -14.87 -28.09 9.65
CA LEU A 23 -14.00 -28.45 8.52
C LEU A 23 -12.96 -27.35 8.25
N SER A 24 -11.70 -27.71 8.49
CA SER A 24 -10.50 -27.44 7.67
C SER A 24 -9.95 -26.01 7.51
N MET A 25 -8.76 -25.82 8.12
CA MET A 25 -7.71 -24.89 7.71
C MET A 25 -7.24 -25.15 6.28
N LEU A 26 -7.01 -24.10 5.47
CA LEU A 26 -5.93 -24.01 4.48
C LEU A 26 -5.54 -22.54 4.27
N ALA A 27 -4.24 -22.30 4.31
CA ALA A 27 -3.57 -21.02 4.16
C ALA A 27 -3.27 -20.67 2.70
N VAL A 28 -3.45 -19.41 2.30
CA VAL A 28 -2.69 -18.63 1.27
C VAL A 28 -3.17 -17.18 1.50
N GLY A 29 -2.42 -16.10 1.50
CA GLY A 29 -1.05 -15.75 1.16
C GLY A 29 -1.04 -14.22 1.10
N PHE A 30 0.10 -13.60 1.39
CA PHE A 30 0.33 -12.17 1.19
C PHE A 30 -0.03 -11.77 -0.24
N LEU A 31 -0.94 -10.80 -0.40
CA LEU A 31 -1.04 -10.02 -1.62
C LEU A 31 -0.80 -8.57 -1.26
N GLY A 32 0.32 -8.05 -1.76
CA GLY A 32 0.59 -6.62 -1.81
C GLY A 32 -0.49 -5.95 -2.65
N PHE A 33 -0.94 -4.80 -2.17
CA PHE A 33 -1.76 -3.89 -2.95
C PHE A 33 -0.85 -3.23 -4.00
N ASP A 34 -0.93 -3.74 -5.24
CA ASP A 34 -0.47 -3.02 -6.42
C ASP A 34 -1.55 -1.99 -6.79
N TRP A 35 -1.29 -0.73 -6.46
CA TRP A 35 -2.03 0.40 -7.00
C TRP A 35 -1.59 0.59 -8.46
N ALA A 36 -2.43 0.17 -9.41
CA ALA A 36 -2.28 0.55 -10.82
C ALA A 36 -3.18 1.76 -11.12
N SER A 37 -2.56 2.94 -11.19
CA SER A 37 -3.20 4.19 -11.63
C SER A 37 -3.25 4.22 -13.16
N ALA A 38 -4.39 3.92 -13.76
CA ALA A 38 -4.63 4.15 -15.18
C ALA A 38 -5.04 5.61 -15.42
N GLY A 39 -4.09 6.42 -15.91
CA GLY A 39 -4.37 7.70 -16.56
C GLY A 39 -4.15 7.53 -18.06
N SER A 40 -5.23 7.68 -18.84
CA SER A 40 -5.24 7.69 -20.31
C SER A 40 -4.96 9.09 -20.88
N HIS A 41 -4.71 9.12 -22.20
CA HIS A 41 -4.43 10.24 -23.13
C HIS A 41 -2.94 10.35 -23.50
N ASP A 42 -2.51 10.36 -24.77
CA ASP A 42 -3.19 10.54 -26.05
C ASP A 42 -2.39 9.96 -27.23
N ALA A 43 -3.06 9.91 -28.38
CA ALA A 43 -2.66 9.49 -29.71
C ALA A 43 -1.25 9.92 -30.19
N ASN A 44 -0.54 9.00 -30.85
CA ASN A 44 -0.22 9.06 -32.29
C ASN A 44 0.61 7.84 -32.69
N ALA A 45 0.03 6.95 -33.50
CA ALA A 45 0.75 5.83 -34.08
C ALA A 45 1.46 6.26 -35.37
N THR A 46 2.59 5.59 -35.63
CA THR A 46 3.30 5.47 -36.92
C THR A 46 4.36 6.52 -37.24
N SER A 47 5.60 6.21 -36.87
CA SER A 47 6.80 6.63 -37.61
C SER A 47 7.81 5.50 -37.59
N PHE A 48 7.68 4.59 -38.55
CA PHE A 48 8.76 3.69 -38.94
C PHE A 48 9.69 4.47 -39.86
N GLY A 49 10.96 4.55 -39.47
CA GLY A 49 12.01 5.16 -40.26
C GLY A 49 12.23 4.41 -41.56
N LEU A 50 12.01 5.09 -42.67
CA LEU A 50 12.71 4.81 -43.92
C LEU A 50 13.28 6.12 -44.46
N GLU A 51 14.54 6.02 -44.82
CA GLU A 51 15.42 7.11 -45.17
C GLU A 51 14.94 7.94 -46.36
N ARG A 52 14.99 9.24 -46.10
CA ARG A 52 15.26 10.37 -46.98
C ARG A 52 16.15 10.02 -48.20
N GLN A 53 15.59 10.14 -49.40
CA GLN A 53 16.25 10.90 -50.47
C GLN A 53 15.23 11.51 -51.44
N SER A 54 15.16 12.83 -51.37
CA SER A 54 14.33 13.72 -52.16
C SER A 54 14.83 13.78 -53.60
N ALA A 55 13.88 13.70 -54.54
CA ALA A 55 14.06 14.15 -55.91
C ALA A 55 14.41 15.65 -55.95
N ASN A 56 15.21 16.04 -56.94
CA ASN A 56 15.33 17.43 -57.38
C ASN A 56 15.36 17.49 -58.92
N ALA A 57 14.40 18.23 -59.46
CA ALA A 57 14.40 19.03 -60.69
C ALA A 57 14.70 18.42 -62.08
N LEU A 58 13.71 18.61 -62.97
CA LEU A 58 13.64 18.60 -64.45
C LEU A 58 14.76 19.41 -65.16
N PRO A 59 14.91 19.47 -66.53
CA PRO A 59 13.97 19.11 -67.61
C PRO A 59 14.58 18.48 -68.91
N ALA A 60 13.69 18.26 -69.89
CA ALA A 60 13.88 18.28 -71.36
C ALA A 60 13.94 16.94 -72.10
N GLY A 61 13.06 16.80 -73.10
CA GLY A 61 13.12 15.75 -74.12
C GLY A 61 11.77 15.37 -74.73
N GLU A 62 11.41 16.06 -75.82
CA GLU A 62 10.59 15.64 -76.98
C GLU A 62 10.69 14.10 -77.24
N VAL A 63 9.67 13.34 -77.66
CA VAL A 63 9.12 13.19 -79.03
C VAL A 63 7.81 12.33 -78.99
N THR A 64 7.03 12.45 -80.06
CA THR A 64 5.68 11.98 -80.48
C THR A 64 5.37 10.44 -80.52
N PRO A 65 4.11 10.03 -80.82
CA PRO A 65 3.51 8.72 -80.50
C PRO A 65 3.45 7.72 -81.66
N GLU A 66 3.29 6.43 -81.37
CA GLU A 66 2.80 5.40 -82.30
C GLU A 66 2.41 4.13 -81.50
N THR A 67 1.12 3.72 -81.54
CA THR A 67 0.59 2.46 -82.16
C THR A 67 0.97 1.16 -81.45
N VAL A 68 0.18 0.08 -81.29
CA VAL A 68 -1.16 -0.40 -81.71
C VAL A 68 -1.29 -1.82 -81.07
N ASP A 69 -2.53 -2.26 -80.78
CA ASP A 69 -2.98 -3.66 -80.57
C ASP A 69 -2.35 -4.47 -79.38
N ASP A 70 -2.96 -5.48 -78.76
CA ASP A 70 -4.02 -6.40 -79.17
C ASP A 70 -4.71 -7.06 -77.94
N LYS A 71 -5.84 -7.70 -78.25
CA LYS A 71 -6.89 -8.40 -77.50
C LYS A 71 -6.45 -9.51 -76.52
N SER A 72 -7.31 -9.78 -75.53
CA SER A 72 -8.12 -11.02 -75.35
C SER A 72 -8.55 -11.14 -73.87
N ASP A 73 -9.84 -11.02 -73.50
CA ASP A 73 -10.98 -11.95 -73.59
C ASP A 73 -10.95 -13.16 -72.62
N ALA A 74 -12.14 -13.50 -72.11
CA ALA A 74 -12.54 -14.62 -71.25
C ALA A 74 -12.42 -14.38 -69.71
N ASP A 75 -13.37 -14.73 -68.84
CA ASP A 75 -14.60 -15.50 -68.96
C ASP A 75 -15.51 -15.19 -67.74
N VAL A 76 -16.82 -15.29 -67.93
CA VAL A 76 -17.85 -15.09 -66.88
C VAL A 76 -18.26 -16.46 -66.35
N LEU A 77 -18.31 -16.64 -65.03
CA LEU A 77 -19.15 -17.66 -64.40
C LEU A 77 -19.90 -17.09 -63.18
N PRO A 78 -21.24 -17.25 -63.08
CA PRO A 78 -22.03 -16.89 -61.92
C PRO A 78 -22.14 -18.09 -60.97
N VAL A 79 -22.14 -17.84 -59.65
CA VAL A 79 -22.57 -18.85 -58.67
C VAL A 79 -23.73 -18.28 -57.87
N GLU A 80 -24.84 -19.00 -57.96
CA GLU A 80 -26.12 -18.76 -57.33
C GLU A 80 -26.09 -19.03 -55.81
N ASP A 81 -26.88 -18.23 -55.11
CA ASP A 81 -27.77 -18.57 -54.00
C ASP A 81 -27.29 -19.57 -52.93
N ILE A 82 -26.79 -19.02 -51.81
CA ILE A 82 -26.69 -19.74 -50.54
C ILE A 82 -27.78 -19.16 -49.62
N SER A 83 -28.73 -20.02 -49.33
CA SER A 83 -29.80 -19.84 -48.36
C SER A 83 -29.33 -19.21 -47.04
N GLU A 84 -29.99 -18.10 -46.71
CA GLU A 84 -30.57 -17.84 -45.39
C GLU A 84 -29.60 -18.02 -44.20
N GLY A 85 -28.77 -17.05 -43.81
CA GLY A 85 -29.21 -15.70 -43.43
C GLY A 85 -30.08 -15.66 -42.16
N ALA A 86 -30.79 -16.76 -41.82
CA ALA A 86 -31.78 -16.79 -40.74
C ALA A 86 -31.28 -17.47 -39.44
N SER A 87 -30.21 -18.28 -39.51
CA SER A 87 -29.68 -18.98 -38.32
C SER A 87 -28.65 -18.16 -37.53
N LEU A 88 -27.99 -17.18 -38.15
CA LEU A 88 -26.99 -16.31 -37.50
C LEU A 88 -27.58 -15.04 -36.87
N ALA A 89 -28.74 -14.59 -37.36
CA ALA A 89 -29.42 -13.40 -36.80
C ALA A 89 -30.15 -13.70 -35.46
N MET A 90 -30.54 -14.95 -35.20
CA MET A 90 -31.28 -15.34 -33.98
C MET A 90 -30.38 -15.76 -32.81
N ALA A 91 -29.08 -16.03 -33.04
CA ALA A 91 -28.15 -16.44 -31.99
C ALA A 91 -27.24 -15.30 -31.47
N SER A 92 -27.15 -14.18 -32.19
CA SER A 92 -26.25 -13.06 -31.87
C SER A 92 -26.90 -11.92 -31.07
N SER A 93 -28.22 -11.94 -30.90
CA SER A 93 -28.95 -10.98 -30.05
C SER A 93 -29.35 -11.63 -28.72
N ARG A 94 -28.46 -12.41 -28.12
CA ARG A 94 -28.56 -12.75 -26.70
C ARG A 94 -28.14 -11.52 -25.93
N ASP A 95 -29.12 -10.71 -25.56
CA ASP A 95 -29.12 -9.72 -24.47
C ASP A 95 -27.74 -9.40 -23.86
N VAL A 96 -26.89 -8.72 -24.66
CA VAL A 96 -25.57 -8.26 -24.20
C VAL A 96 -25.74 -7.16 -23.15
N SER A 97 -26.88 -6.45 -23.16
CA SER A 97 -27.27 -5.47 -22.15
C SER A 97 -27.31 -6.06 -20.74
N ALA A 98 -27.92 -7.24 -20.56
CA ALA A 98 -27.96 -7.90 -19.26
C ALA A 98 -26.55 -8.27 -18.73
N GLY A 99 -25.64 -8.71 -19.60
CA GLY A 99 -24.26 -9.05 -19.22
C GLY A 99 -23.40 -7.82 -18.88
N VAL A 100 -23.65 -6.68 -19.53
CA VAL A 100 -22.95 -5.42 -19.24
C VAL A 100 -23.42 -4.81 -17.91
N GLU A 101 -24.70 -4.90 -17.58
CA GLU A 101 -25.25 -4.44 -16.31
C GLU A 101 -24.75 -5.28 -15.12
N GLU A 102 -24.61 -6.59 -15.29
CA GLU A 102 -24.07 -7.49 -14.26
C GLU A 102 -22.60 -7.19 -13.94
N ILE A 103 -21.76 -6.98 -14.97
CA ILE A 103 -20.35 -6.62 -14.80
C ILE A 103 -20.22 -5.25 -14.11
N ALA A 104 -21.04 -4.26 -14.51
CA ALA A 104 -21.04 -2.94 -13.88
C ALA A 104 -21.46 -3.00 -12.40
N ALA A 105 -22.43 -3.86 -12.05
CA ALA A 105 -22.85 -4.07 -10.67
C ALA A 105 -21.77 -4.77 -9.83
N GLU A 106 -21.04 -5.71 -10.40
CA GLU A 106 -19.92 -6.40 -9.74
C GLU A 106 -18.74 -5.44 -9.47
N GLU A 107 -18.36 -4.62 -10.45
CA GLU A 107 -17.30 -3.62 -10.29
C GLU A 107 -17.66 -2.56 -9.25
N GLU A 108 -18.91 -2.09 -9.25
CA GLU A 108 -19.42 -1.17 -8.22
C GLU A 108 -19.38 -1.80 -6.82
N ALA A 109 -19.82 -3.06 -6.70
CA ALA A 109 -19.77 -3.80 -5.44
C ALA A 109 -18.31 -4.00 -4.97
N ALA A 110 -17.38 -4.28 -5.89
CA ALA A 110 -15.96 -4.41 -5.59
C ALA A 110 -15.37 -3.07 -5.11
N ARG A 111 -15.77 -1.94 -5.71
CA ARG A 111 -15.33 -0.60 -5.28
C ARG A 111 -15.84 -0.27 -3.88
N ILE A 112 -17.12 -0.51 -3.60
CA ILE A 112 -17.71 -0.29 -2.27
C ILE A 112 -17.02 -1.19 -1.23
N ALA A 113 -16.81 -2.47 -1.54
CA ALA A 113 -16.13 -3.40 -0.64
C ALA A 113 -14.67 -2.98 -0.37
N ALA A 114 -13.96 -2.46 -1.38
CA ALA A 114 -12.61 -1.94 -1.20
C ALA A 114 -12.58 -0.68 -0.32
N GLU A 115 -13.53 0.24 -0.49
CA GLU A 115 -13.65 1.44 0.34
C GLU A 115 -13.99 1.09 1.80
N GLU A 116 -14.94 0.18 2.02
CA GLU A 116 -15.29 -0.29 3.36
C GLU A 116 -14.13 -1.02 4.04
N ALA A 117 -13.38 -1.83 3.28
CA ALA A 117 -12.18 -2.50 3.77
C ALA A 117 -11.08 -1.49 4.14
N ALA A 118 -10.88 -0.44 3.34
CA ALA A 118 -9.94 0.63 3.62
C ALA A 118 -10.33 1.40 4.90
N ARG A 119 -11.61 1.79 5.03
CA ARG A 119 -12.12 2.47 6.23
C ARG A 119 -11.98 1.59 7.48
N ALA A 120 -12.25 0.29 7.36
CA ALA A 120 -12.07 -0.65 8.46
C ALA A 120 -10.58 -0.85 8.81
N ALA A 121 -9.67 -0.82 7.84
CA ALA A 121 -8.23 -0.90 8.07
C ALA A 121 -7.71 0.34 8.79
N GLU A 122 -8.13 1.54 8.35
CA GLU A 122 -7.81 2.82 9.00
C GLU A 122 -8.30 2.82 10.46
N GLN A 123 -9.56 2.46 10.71
CA GLN A 123 -10.07 2.40 12.08
C GLN A 123 -9.26 1.45 12.97
N ARG A 124 -8.84 0.29 12.44
CA ARG A 124 -7.98 -0.65 13.19
C ARG A 124 -6.59 -0.07 13.47
N ALA A 125 -6.06 0.78 12.61
CA ALA A 125 -4.78 1.46 12.83
C ALA A 125 -4.91 2.51 13.95
N ILE A 126 -5.98 3.30 13.92
CA ILE A 126 -6.31 4.28 14.96
C ILE A 126 -6.50 3.59 16.31
N ASP A 127 -7.32 2.53 16.38
CA ASP A 127 -7.57 1.77 17.61
C ASP A 127 -6.27 1.18 18.20
N ARG A 128 -5.35 0.73 17.33
CA ARG A 128 -4.04 0.20 17.73
C ARG A 128 -3.15 1.30 18.32
N ALA A 129 -3.08 2.45 17.65
CA ALA A 129 -2.32 3.60 18.13
C ALA A 129 -2.87 4.10 19.47
N ASP A 130 -4.20 4.21 19.59
CA ASP A 130 -4.88 4.61 20.83
C ASP A 130 -4.63 3.62 21.96
N ALA A 131 -4.67 2.31 21.70
CA ALA A 131 -4.36 1.29 22.69
C ALA A 131 -2.89 1.37 23.14
N SER A 132 -1.96 1.54 22.19
CA SER A 132 -0.52 1.69 22.46
C SER A 132 -0.24 2.94 23.31
N ARG A 133 -0.79 4.10 22.89
CA ARG A 133 -0.71 5.38 23.59
C ARG A 133 -1.32 5.31 24.98
N SER A 134 -2.51 4.73 25.12
CA SER A 134 -3.21 4.61 26.41
C SER A 134 -2.44 3.73 27.39
N LYS A 135 -1.89 2.60 26.92
CA LYS A 135 -1.03 1.73 27.73
C LYS A 135 0.22 2.46 28.20
N TYR A 136 0.84 3.23 27.32
CA TYR A 136 2.00 4.05 27.66
C TYR A 136 1.63 5.09 28.72
N TYR A 137 0.54 5.85 28.51
CA TYR A 137 0.08 6.87 29.45
C TYR A 137 -0.26 6.29 30.82
N ALA A 138 -0.93 5.14 30.88
CA ALA A 138 -1.24 4.45 32.13
C ALA A 138 0.03 3.99 32.89
N THR A 139 1.13 3.74 32.17
CA THR A 139 2.39 3.28 32.77
C THR A 139 3.27 4.44 33.23
N TYR A 140 3.36 5.52 32.45
CA TYR A 140 4.34 6.60 32.66
C TYR A 140 3.73 7.95 33.03
N GLY A 141 2.40 8.10 32.97
CA GLY A 141 1.66 9.29 33.40
C GLY A 141 1.69 10.49 32.46
N GLY A 142 2.47 10.47 31.38
CA GLY A 142 2.53 11.57 30.41
C GLY A 142 3.38 11.25 29.18
N LEU A 143 3.11 11.96 28.08
CA LEU A 143 3.83 11.81 26.81
C LEU A 143 5.03 12.78 26.75
N PRO A 144 6.27 12.27 26.63
CA PRO A 144 7.47 13.07 26.83
C PRO A 144 7.75 14.07 25.70
N ALA A 145 7.25 13.82 24.49
CA ALA A 145 7.42 14.69 23.32
C ALA A 145 6.11 15.37 22.90
N GLY A 146 5.06 15.34 23.73
CA GLY A 146 3.72 15.78 23.34
C GLY A 146 2.93 14.72 22.57
N ASP A 147 1.65 14.98 22.37
CA ASP A 147 0.71 14.02 21.78
C ASP A 147 0.84 13.92 20.26
N VAL A 148 0.38 12.78 19.72
CA VAL A 148 0.32 12.48 18.28
C VAL A 148 -1.11 12.10 17.96
N ASP A 149 -1.73 12.84 17.06
CA ASP A 149 -3.12 12.63 16.67
C ASP A 149 -3.21 11.66 15.48
N PHE A 150 -3.70 10.44 15.74
CA PHE A 150 -3.97 9.44 14.69
C PHE A 150 -5.38 9.58 14.12
N SER A 151 -6.27 10.35 14.77
CA SER A 151 -7.68 10.48 14.36
C SER A 151 -7.87 11.33 13.09
N VAL A 152 -6.80 11.99 12.62
CA VAL A 152 -6.78 12.77 11.37
C VAL A 152 -6.88 11.91 10.11
N GLY A 153 -6.72 10.59 10.23
CA GLY A 153 -6.71 9.64 9.10
C GLY A 153 -5.30 9.44 8.52
N GLU A 154 -5.12 8.34 7.79
CA GLU A 154 -3.80 7.90 7.30
C GLU A 154 -3.15 8.95 6.40
N GLU A 155 -3.89 9.46 5.41
CA GLU A 155 -3.37 10.40 4.43
C GLU A 155 -2.85 11.69 5.09
N ALA A 156 -3.66 12.29 5.96
CA ALA A 156 -3.28 13.51 6.67
C ALA A 156 -2.12 13.28 7.64
N PHE A 157 -2.15 12.17 8.36
CA PHE A 157 -1.07 11.76 9.26
C PHE A 157 0.25 11.60 8.50
N VAL A 158 0.23 10.81 7.42
CA VAL A 158 1.42 10.54 6.61
C VAL A 158 1.94 11.83 5.98
N ALA A 159 1.06 12.68 5.44
CA ALA A 159 1.47 13.96 4.84
C ALA A 159 2.15 14.89 5.86
N GLU A 160 1.57 15.07 7.05
CA GLU A 160 2.15 15.90 8.11
C GLU A 160 3.54 15.38 8.51
N TRP A 161 3.61 14.10 8.87
CA TRP A 161 4.83 13.54 9.43
C TRP A 161 5.92 13.35 8.38
N THR A 162 5.57 13.10 7.12
CA THR A 162 6.52 13.10 6.00
C THR A 162 7.28 14.43 5.96
N SER A 163 6.56 15.56 5.94
CA SER A 163 7.19 16.88 5.86
C SER A 163 8.10 17.16 7.05
N ARG A 164 7.63 16.86 8.28
CA ARG A 164 8.39 17.08 9.51
C ARG A 164 9.66 16.23 9.55
N ILE A 165 9.54 14.95 9.20
CA ILE A 165 10.66 14.01 9.23
C ILE A 165 11.66 14.32 8.11
N ASP A 166 11.22 14.62 6.89
CA ASP A 166 12.14 14.99 5.80
C ASP A 166 12.94 16.25 6.12
N ASN A 167 12.30 17.27 6.70
CA ASN A 167 13.01 18.46 7.18
C ASN A 167 14.09 18.10 8.21
N TYR A 168 13.79 17.20 9.14
CA TYR A 168 14.74 16.73 10.15
C TYR A 168 15.87 15.83 9.60
N LEU A 169 15.60 15.09 8.51
CA LEU A 169 16.55 14.18 7.87
C LEU A 169 17.37 14.83 6.75
N ALA A 170 17.08 16.08 6.39
CA ALA A 170 17.74 16.79 5.31
C ALA A 170 19.27 16.72 5.39
N GLY A 171 19.91 16.40 4.25
CA GLY A 171 21.37 16.31 4.14
C GLY A 171 22.01 15.08 4.80
N SER A 172 21.21 14.10 5.22
CA SER A 172 21.68 12.81 5.73
C SER A 172 21.47 11.67 4.72
N PRO A 173 22.10 10.50 4.92
CA PRO A 173 21.79 9.30 4.14
C PRO A 173 20.34 8.83 4.19
N LEU A 174 19.56 9.27 5.19
CA LEU A 174 18.14 8.98 5.33
C LEU A 174 17.22 10.06 4.72
N ALA A 175 17.78 11.09 4.05
CA ALA A 175 16.97 12.14 3.43
C ALA A 175 16.03 11.57 2.36
N GLY A 176 14.76 12.02 2.36
CA GLY A 176 13.72 11.57 1.43
C GLY A 176 12.98 10.30 1.88
N HIS A 177 13.29 9.76 3.06
CA HIS A 177 12.58 8.61 3.63
C HIS A 177 11.51 8.99 4.67
N GLY A 178 11.13 10.27 4.77
CA GLY A 178 10.13 10.75 5.73
C GLY A 178 8.79 10.02 5.62
N GLU A 179 8.32 9.81 4.41
CA GLU A 179 7.08 9.07 4.14
C GLU A 179 7.16 7.62 4.65
N THR A 180 8.28 6.94 4.42
CA THR A 180 8.45 5.56 4.89
C THR A 180 8.46 5.47 6.42
N PHE A 181 9.04 6.45 7.12
CA PHE A 181 8.93 6.51 8.58
C PHE A 181 7.49 6.77 9.03
N ALA A 182 6.79 7.70 8.37
CA ALA A 182 5.42 8.07 8.72
C ALA A 182 4.45 6.89 8.51
N GLN A 183 4.49 6.24 7.34
CA GLN A 183 3.70 5.04 7.04
C GLN A 183 4.00 3.92 8.04
N ALA A 184 5.28 3.64 8.30
CA ALA A 184 5.63 2.59 9.27
C ALA A 184 5.11 2.92 10.68
N ALA A 185 5.15 4.19 11.10
CA ALA A 185 4.63 4.62 12.39
C ALA A 185 3.11 4.49 12.48
N TRP A 186 2.40 4.84 11.41
CA TRP A 186 0.96 4.65 11.26
C TRP A 186 0.57 3.16 11.39
N GLU A 187 1.17 2.32 10.55
CA GLU A 187 0.92 0.87 10.52
C GLU A 187 1.17 0.20 11.88
N ASN A 188 2.11 0.72 12.67
CA ASN A 188 2.51 0.13 13.93
C ASN A 188 1.92 0.84 15.17
N GLY A 189 1.24 1.97 14.99
CA GLY A 189 0.63 2.74 16.08
C GLY A 189 1.66 3.22 17.10
N ILE A 190 2.77 3.81 16.63
CA ILE A 190 3.83 4.37 17.48
C ILE A 190 4.16 5.81 17.10
N ASP A 191 4.82 6.53 18.01
CA ASP A 191 5.24 7.91 17.80
C ASP A 191 6.20 8.03 16.59
N PRO A 192 5.81 8.77 15.53
CA PRO A 192 6.57 8.88 14.28
C PRO A 192 7.94 9.57 14.46
N ARG A 193 8.13 10.30 15.56
CA ARG A 193 9.41 10.98 15.87
C ARG A 193 10.47 10.02 16.39
N TRP A 194 10.05 8.89 16.95
CA TRP A 194 10.92 8.05 17.77
C TRP A 194 12.03 7.36 16.96
N SER A 195 11.65 6.66 15.89
CA SER A 195 12.62 5.94 15.04
C SER A 195 13.60 6.89 14.31
N PRO A 196 13.16 8.02 13.72
CA PRO A 196 14.08 9.03 13.18
C PRO A 196 15.01 9.62 14.24
N ALA A 197 14.52 9.89 15.46
CA ALA A 197 15.32 10.41 16.55
C ALA A 197 16.44 9.45 16.97
N ILE A 198 16.11 8.16 17.14
CA ILE A 198 17.11 7.12 17.45
C ILE A 198 18.17 7.06 16.35
N SER A 199 17.78 7.16 15.06
CA SER A 199 18.76 7.11 13.96
C SER A 199 19.83 8.21 14.05
N ASN A 200 19.47 9.38 14.60
CA ASN A 200 20.45 10.43 14.90
C ASN A 200 21.36 10.06 16.06
N THR A 201 20.77 9.65 17.19
CA THR A 201 21.53 9.26 18.40
C THR A 201 22.54 8.14 18.11
N GLU A 202 22.17 7.18 17.28
CA GLU A 202 22.97 5.97 17.02
C GLU A 202 23.97 6.11 15.88
N SER A 203 23.65 6.91 14.85
CA SER A 203 24.47 6.93 13.62
C SER A 203 24.53 8.29 12.92
N THR A 204 24.09 9.38 13.57
CA THR A 204 23.97 10.70 12.92
C THR A 204 23.13 10.60 11.63
N LYS A 205 21.94 9.99 11.76
CA LYS A 205 20.94 9.82 10.69
C LYS A 205 21.47 8.95 9.54
N GLY A 206 22.15 7.87 9.87
CA GLY A 206 22.70 6.92 8.91
C GLY A 206 24.11 7.23 8.40
N ARG A 207 24.74 8.32 8.85
CA ARG A 207 26.09 8.73 8.39
C ARG A 207 27.20 7.82 8.92
N VAL A 208 27.04 7.30 10.13
CA VAL A 208 28.00 6.41 10.79
C VAL A 208 27.30 5.11 11.18
N CYS A 209 27.03 4.27 10.18
CA CYS A 209 26.41 2.98 10.42
C CYS A 209 27.44 1.90 10.74
N PHE A 210 27.14 1.06 11.73
CA PHE A 210 27.95 -0.11 12.04
C PHE A 210 27.82 -1.23 10.99
N LYS A 211 26.65 -1.36 10.35
CA LYS A 211 26.37 -2.29 9.25
C LYS A 211 25.53 -1.62 8.16
N SER A 212 25.50 -2.23 6.97
CA SER A 212 24.77 -1.70 5.83
C SER A 212 23.30 -1.43 6.16
N HIS A 213 22.84 -0.21 5.88
CA HIS A 213 21.51 0.30 6.17
C HIS A 213 21.03 0.11 7.62
N ASN A 214 21.95 0.06 8.61
CA ASN A 214 21.60 -0.06 10.03
C ASN A 214 21.91 1.23 10.78
N ALA A 215 20.96 2.17 10.73
CA ALA A 215 21.09 3.48 11.37
C ALA A 215 20.84 3.46 12.90
N TRP A 216 20.41 2.34 13.47
CA TRP A 216 19.95 2.25 14.87
C TRP A 216 20.76 1.30 15.75
N GLY A 217 21.80 0.67 15.19
CA GLY A 217 22.58 -0.36 15.89
C GLY A 217 21.76 -1.63 16.20
N TRP A 218 20.69 -1.88 15.45
CA TRP A 218 19.69 -2.88 15.80
C TRP A 218 20.16 -4.30 15.54
N ASP A 219 20.20 -5.13 16.60
CA ASP A 219 20.44 -6.59 16.63
C ASP A 219 21.42 -7.13 15.57
N GLN A 220 22.60 -6.51 15.45
CA GLN A 220 23.63 -6.93 14.49
C GLN A 220 23.13 -7.05 13.03
N SER A 221 22.02 -6.42 12.70
CA SER A 221 21.30 -6.60 11.43
C SER A 221 21.93 -5.79 10.32
N SER A 222 21.65 -6.20 9.08
CA SER A 222 22.04 -5.52 7.85
C SER A 222 20.89 -5.63 6.87
N TRP A 223 20.63 -4.57 6.11
CA TRP A 223 19.57 -4.54 5.11
C TRP A 223 20.10 -4.12 3.74
N SER A 224 19.34 -4.47 2.71
CA SER A 224 19.64 -4.13 1.31
C SER A 224 19.30 -2.69 0.97
N ASN A 225 18.33 -2.08 1.65
CA ASN A 225 17.89 -0.69 1.45
C ASN A 225 17.33 -0.08 2.75
N TRP A 226 17.25 1.25 2.78
CA TRP A 226 16.73 2.00 3.93
C TRP A 226 15.27 1.69 4.24
N ASP A 227 14.41 1.60 3.24
CA ASP A 227 12.97 1.43 3.48
C ASP A 227 12.64 0.14 4.23
N THR A 228 13.32 -0.95 3.88
CA THR A 228 13.17 -2.25 4.55
C THR A 228 13.69 -2.15 5.99
N ALA A 229 14.81 -1.45 6.20
CA ALA A 229 15.40 -1.25 7.51
C ALA A 229 14.50 -0.40 8.42
N ILE A 230 13.93 0.68 7.89
CA ILE A 230 13.00 1.59 8.60
C ILE A 230 11.77 0.82 9.05
N ARG A 231 11.07 0.14 8.13
CA ARG A 231 9.87 -0.64 8.46
C ARG A 231 10.17 -1.73 9.50
N ALA A 232 11.29 -2.43 9.36
CA ALA A 232 11.72 -3.45 10.30
C ALA A 232 12.00 -2.88 11.70
N HIS A 233 12.70 -1.74 11.78
CA HIS A 233 13.03 -1.09 13.04
C HIS A 233 11.79 -0.56 13.75
N VAL A 234 10.92 0.17 13.04
CA VAL A 234 9.67 0.72 13.58
C VAL A 234 8.76 -0.39 14.11
N ALA A 235 8.59 -1.47 13.35
CA ALA A 235 7.81 -2.62 13.81
C ALA A 235 8.46 -3.32 15.02
N GLY A 236 9.80 -3.32 15.08
CA GLY A 236 10.57 -3.80 16.24
C GLY A 236 10.33 -2.98 17.51
N LEU A 237 10.29 -1.66 17.38
CA LEU A 237 9.97 -0.73 18.48
C LEU A 237 8.56 -0.98 19.03
N ALA A 238 7.57 -1.08 18.15
CA ALA A 238 6.18 -1.33 18.54
C ALA A 238 6.01 -2.65 19.31
N ARG A 239 6.64 -3.74 18.82
CA ARG A 239 6.58 -5.05 19.49
C ARG A 239 7.36 -5.10 20.80
N GLY A 240 8.55 -4.51 20.80
CA GLY A 240 9.51 -4.69 21.88
C GLY A 240 9.38 -3.68 23.01
N TYR A 241 8.93 -2.48 22.70
CA TYR A 241 9.03 -1.33 23.58
C TYR A 241 7.66 -0.67 23.78
N GLY A 242 6.96 -0.21 22.74
CA GLY A 242 5.60 0.33 22.87
C GLY A 242 5.38 1.58 22.03
N PHE A 243 4.65 2.57 22.57
CA PHE A 243 4.24 3.78 21.83
C PHE A 243 5.38 4.76 21.54
N THR A 244 6.16 5.13 22.57
CA THR A 244 7.18 6.17 22.47
C THR A 244 8.30 5.94 23.48
N ILE A 245 9.33 6.79 23.46
CA ILE A 245 10.50 6.70 24.34
C ILE A 245 10.10 6.76 25.82
N SER A 246 10.68 5.89 26.66
CA SER A 246 10.61 5.99 28.12
C SER A 246 11.98 5.73 28.71
N TYR A 247 12.18 6.14 29.97
CA TYR A 247 13.43 5.88 30.68
C TYR A 247 13.70 4.38 30.85
N ALA A 248 12.65 3.59 31.14
CA ALA A 248 12.75 2.13 31.22
C ALA A 248 13.11 1.48 29.87
N TYR A 249 12.62 2.04 28.76
CA TYR A 249 13.00 1.56 27.42
C TYR A 249 14.44 1.92 27.07
N ALA A 250 14.92 3.10 27.47
CA ALA A 250 16.32 3.47 27.31
C ALA A 250 17.25 2.50 28.06
N GLN A 251 16.88 2.08 29.28
CA GLN A 251 17.64 1.08 30.05
C GLN A 251 17.75 -0.26 29.33
N ARG A 252 16.75 -0.64 28.52
CA ARG A 252 16.78 -1.86 27.72
C ARG A 252 17.49 -1.68 26.38
N TYR A 253 17.32 -0.54 25.74
CA TYR A 253 17.87 -0.25 24.41
C TYR A 253 19.38 0.02 24.49
N CYS A 254 19.82 0.84 25.45
CA CYS A 254 21.22 1.22 25.64
C CYS A 254 21.65 1.09 27.13
N PRO A 255 21.73 -0.15 27.68
CA PRO A 255 22.00 -0.37 29.11
C PRO A 255 23.25 0.33 29.69
N PRO A 256 24.39 0.47 28.98
CA PRO A 256 25.58 1.09 29.56
C PRO A 256 25.54 2.63 29.59
N ASN A 257 24.65 3.28 28.82
CA ASN A 257 24.63 4.74 28.68
C ASN A 257 23.20 5.32 28.58
N TYR A 258 22.23 4.63 29.16
CA TYR A 258 20.79 4.89 28.98
C TYR A 258 20.37 6.31 29.36
N ASP A 259 20.99 6.92 30.38
CA ASP A 259 20.70 8.29 30.81
C ASP A 259 20.95 9.32 29.71
N ASN A 260 22.17 9.31 29.17
CA ASN A 260 22.54 10.20 28.09
C ASN A 260 21.74 9.88 26.83
N TRP A 261 21.60 8.58 26.52
CA TRP A 261 20.83 8.14 25.36
C TRP A 261 19.37 8.61 25.41
N TYR A 262 18.70 8.48 26.56
CA TYR A 262 17.32 8.91 26.75
C TYR A 262 17.19 10.42 26.52
N ARG A 263 18.03 11.21 27.19
CA ARG A 263 18.03 12.67 27.07
C ARG A 263 18.27 13.09 25.62
N ASP A 264 19.31 12.56 24.99
CA ASP A 264 19.74 12.99 23.67
C ASP A 264 18.70 12.60 22.62
N THR A 265 18.13 11.39 22.71
CA THR A 265 17.05 10.94 21.81
C THR A 265 15.77 11.74 22.02
N LEU A 266 15.38 12.03 23.26
CA LEU A 266 14.21 12.87 23.53
C LEU A 266 14.39 14.29 22.98
N ASN A 267 15.59 14.86 23.13
CA ASN A 267 15.90 16.16 22.53
C ASN A 267 15.78 16.12 21.01
N GLN A 268 16.22 15.03 20.35
CA GLN A 268 16.03 14.87 18.92
C GLN A 268 14.56 14.75 18.52
N MET A 269 13.74 14.05 19.31
CA MET A 269 12.29 13.97 19.05
C MET A 269 11.61 15.34 19.08
N GLN A 270 12.08 16.28 19.91
CA GLN A 270 11.53 17.63 20.01
C GLN A 270 11.90 18.53 18.81
N LEU A 271 12.85 18.11 17.97
CA LEU A 271 13.25 18.83 16.75
C LEU A 271 12.43 18.42 15.51
N ILE A 272 11.59 17.39 15.65
CA ILE A 272 10.71 16.86 14.59
C ILE A 272 9.30 17.36 14.83
#